data_AF-A0A927MHJ9-F1
#
_entry.id   AF-A0A927MHJ9-F1
#
_cell.length_a   1.000
_cell.length_b   1.000
_cell.length_c   1.000
_cell.angle_alpha   90.00
_cell.angle_beta   90.00
_cell.angle_gamma   90.00
#
_symmetry.space_group_name_H-M   'P 1'
#
loop_
_entity.id
_entity.type
_entity.pdbx_description
1 polymer ?
#
loop_
_entity_poly.entity_id
_entity_poly.type
_entity_poly.pdbx_seq_one_letter_code
_entity_poly.pdbx_strand_id
1 'polypeptide(L)' 'MEEHQGKKLAQKVATTLVKDCLENNLVPYWDCMESNKPSIAVAENIGFRNLFNYIGYDFKFE' A
#
# COMPACT_ATOMS: atom_id res chain seq x y z
N MET A 1 -15.26 7.80 -6.83
CA MET A 1 -14.17 7.24 -7.66
C MET A 1 -14.01 5.71 -7.55
N GLU A 2 -14.98 4.96 -7.02
CA GLU A 2 -14.99 3.48 -7.18
C GLU A 2 -14.99 3.07 -8.65
N GLU A 3 -15.61 3.88 -9.51
CA GLU A 3 -15.65 3.76 -10.97
C GLU A 3 -14.26 3.72 -11.66
N HIS A 4 -13.19 4.07 -10.94
CA HIS A 4 -11.82 4.04 -11.45
C HIS A 4 -10.99 2.88 -10.87
N GLN A 5 -11.55 2.08 -9.96
CA GLN A 5 -10.91 0.86 -9.49
C GLN A 5 -10.75 -0.15 -10.63
N GLY A 6 -9.82 -1.09 -10.47
CA GLY A 6 -9.47 -2.06 -11.53
C GLY A 6 -8.63 -1.50 -12.69
N LYS A 7 -8.48 -0.18 -12.81
CA LYS A 7 -7.67 0.47 -13.88
C LYS A 7 -6.16 0.53 -13.56
N LYS A 8 -5.71 -0.18 -12.52
CA LYS A 8 -4.31 -0.25 -12.04
C LYS A 8 -3.68 1.13 -11.73
N LEU A 9 -4.48 2.15 -11.44
CA LEU A 9 -3.98 3.50 -11.16
C LEU A 9 -3.13 3.53 -9.88
N ALA A 10 -3.61 2.89 -8.81
CA ALA A 10 -2.87 2.77 -7.55
C ALA A 10 -1.51 2.09 -7.75
N GLN A 11 -1.48 1.00 -8.53
CA GLN A 11 -0.23 0.30 -8.85
C GLN A 11 0.78 1.21 -9.57
N LYS A 12 0.34 1.98 -10.57
CA LYS A 12 1.23 2.89 -11.31
C LYS A 12 1.83 3.97 -10.42
N VAL A 13 1.00 4.60 -9.59
CA VAL A 13 1.46 5.65 -8.67
C VAL A 13 2.42 5.06 -7.63
N ALA A 14 2.04 3.94 -7.02
CA ALA A 14 2.86 3.25 -6.03
C ALA A 14 4.23 2.82 -6.59
N THR A 15 4.28 2.22 -7.78
CA THR A 15 5.54 1.87 -8.45
C THR A 15 6.41 3.09 -8.70
N THR A 16 5.82 4.23 -9.06
CA THR A 16 6.57 5.47 -9.30
C THR A 16 7.20 5.97 -8.01
N LEU A 17 6.44 5.98 -6.90
CA LEU A 17 6.94 6.37 -5.59
C LEU A 17 8.06 5.43 -5.10
N VAL A 18 7.89 4.11 -5.26
CA VAL A 18 8.91 3.13 -4.87
C VAL A 18 10.22 3.37 -5.62
N LYS A 19 10.16 3.65 -6.93
CA LYS A 19 11.36 3.98 -7.72
C LYS A 19 12.05 5.23 -7.20
N ASP A 20 11.30 6.30 -6.97
CA ASP A 20 11.83 7.55 -6.43
C ASP A 20 12.49 7.34 -5.05
N CYS A 21 11.87 6.55 -4.17
CA CYS A 21 12.48 6.18 -2.90
C CYS A 21 13.84 5.49 -3.10
N LEU A 22 13.90 4.49 -3.97
CA LEU A 22 15.14 3.74 -4.21
C LEU A 22 16.23 4.61 -4.84
N GLU A 23 15.88 5.49 -5.78
CA GLU A 23 16.80 6.44 -6.42
C GLU A 23 17.38 7.44 -5.41
N ASN A 24 16.61 7.80 -4.37
CA ASN A 24 17.03 8.70 -3.31
C ASN A 24 17.58 7.97 -2.06
N ASN A 25 17.93 6.68 -2.16
CA ASN A 25 18.44 5.86 -1.04
C ASN A 25 17.49 5.78 0.18
N LEU A 26 16.18 5.88 -0.05
CA LEU A 26 15.15 5.68 0.95
C LEU A 26 14.66 4.23 0.91
N VAL A 27 14.21 3.74 2.07
CA VAL A 27 13.57 2.43 2.18
C VAL A 27 12.07 2.63 2.05
N PRO A 28 11.44 2.21 0.95
CA PRO A 28 9.99 2.33 0.82
C PRO A 28 9.30 1.37 1.80
N TYR A 29 8.24 1.85 2.45
CA TYR A 29 7.48 1.14 3.47
C TYR A 29 5.99 1.20 3.17
N TRP A 30 5.27 0.13 3.51
CA TRP A 30 3.83 0.02 3.28
C TRP A 30 3.18 -0.69 4.46
N ASP A 31 2.16 -0.08 5.05
CA ASP A 31 1.24 -0.70 6.00
C ASP A 31 -0.20 -0.63 5.48
N CYS A 32 -1.02 -1.60 5.88
CA CYS A 32 -2.45 -1.54 5.62
C CYS A 32 -3.21 -2.48 6.57
N MET A 33 -4.48 -2.18 6.79
CA MET A 33 -5.38 -3.08 7.51
C MET A 33 -5.54 -4.40 6.75
N GLU A 34 -5.61 -5.52 7.49
CA GLU A 34 -5.80 -6.86 6.91
C GLU A 34 -7.10 -6.98 6.08
N SER A 35 -8.12 -6.20 6.44
CA SER A 35 -9.39 -6.11 5.71
C SER A 35 -9.28 -5.41 4.36
N ASN A 36 -8.23 -4.61 4.13
CA ASN A 36 -8.02 -3.84 2.91
C ASN A 36 -7.34 -4.68 1.82
N LYS A 37 -8.07 -5.68 1.30
CA LYS A 37 -7.58 -6.59 0.25
C LYS A 37 -7.08 -5.86 -1.02
N PRO A 38 -7.72 -4.77 -1.50
CA PRO A 38 -7.19 -4.03 -2.65
C PRO A 38 -5.81 -3.41 -2.40
N SER A 39 -5.56 -2.86 -1.20
CA SER A 39 -4.25 -2.28 -0.84
C SER A 39 -3.17 -3.35 -0.76
N ILE A 40 -3.48 -4.49 -0.12
CA ILE A 40 -2.58 -5.65 -0.06
C ILE A 40 -2.20 -6.11 -1.46
N ALA A 41 -3.20 -6.27 -2.35
CA ALA A 41 -2.95 -6.69 -3.72
C ALA A 41 -2.05 -5.70 -4.49
N VAL A 42 -2.18 -4.39 -4.27
CA VAL A 42 -1.28 -3.40 -4.90
C VAL A 42 0.14 -3.57 -4.39
N ALA A 43 0.34 -3.68 -3.08
CA ALA A 43 1.66 -3.83 -2.47
C ALA A 43 2.37 -5.11 -2.95
N GLU A 44 1.68 -6.24 -2.95
CA GLU A 44 2.23 -7.52 -3.44
C GLU A 44 2.57 -7.45 -4.93
N ASN A 45 1.71 -6.85 -5.75
CA ASN A 45 1.93 -6.72 -7.20
C ASN A 45 3.13 -5.84 -7.58
N ILE A 46 3.61 -4.97 -6.69
CA ILE A 46 4.79 -4.13 -6.92
C ILE A 46 6.05 -4.66 -6.20
N GLY A 47 5.96 -5.86 -5.61
CA GLY A 47 7.11 -6.58 -5.06
C GLY A 47 7.31 -6.45 -3.55
N PHE A 48 6.38 -5.81 -2.82
CA PHE A 48 6.41 -5.90 -1.36
C PHE A 48 6.03 -7.31 -0.90
N ARG A 49 6.52 -7.66 0.28
CA ARG A 49 6.12 -8.85 1.04
C ARG A 49 5.76 -8.44 2.45
N ASN A 50 4.78 -9.12 3.05
CA ASN A 50 4.47 -8.91 4.45
C ASN A 50 5.68 -9.33 5.30
N LEU A 51 6.16 -8.42 6.16
CA LEU A 51 7.25 -8.68 7.09
C LEU A 51 6.74 -9.05 8.50
N PHE A 52 5.68 -8.38 8.95
CA PHE A 52 5.04 -8.63 10.24
C PHE A 52 3.63 -8.03 10.24
N ASN A 53 2.83 -8.46 11.21
CA ASN A 53 1.51 -7.91 11.52
C ASN A 53 1.49 -7.34 12.94
N TYR A 54 0.60 -6.39 13.18
CA TYR A 54 0.36 -5.81 14.50
C TYR A 54 -1.14 -5.50 14.67
N ILE A 55 -1.58 -5.38 15.92
CA ILE A 55 -2.97 -5.05 16.24
C ILE A 55 -3.09 -3.51 16.31
N GLY A 56 -3.92 -2.95 15.43
CA GLY A 56 -4.34 -1.55 15.49
C GLY A 56 -5.67 -1.43 16.26
N TYR A 57 -5.81 -0.36 17.04
CA TYR A 57 -7.06 0.00 17.70
C TYR A 57 -7.57 1.31 17.10
N ASP A 58 -8.83 1.31 16.70
CA ASP A 58 -9.54 2.51 16.25
C ASP A 58 -10.64 2.82 17.26
N PHE A 59 -10.72 4.08 17.69
CA PHE A 59 -11.68 4.55 18.68
C PHE A 59 -12.58 5.59 18.01
N LYS A 60 -13.90 5.37 18.10
CA LYS A 60 -14.84 6.41 17.76
C LYS A 60 -14.95 7.34 18.95
N PHE A 61 -14.57 8.60 18.76
CA PHE A 61 -14.90 9.66 19.70
C PHE A 61 -16.32 10.14 19.39
N GLU A 62 -17.13 10.30 20.44
CA GLU A 62 -18.46 10.93 20.36
C GLU A 62 -18.35 12.44 20.15
#